data_AF-A0AA39E7K0-F1
#
_entry.id   AF-A0AA39E7K0-F1
#
_cell.length_a   1.000
_cell.length_b   1.000
_cell.length_c   1.000
_cell.angle_alpha   90.00
_cell.angle_beta   90.00
_cell.angle_gamma   90.00
#
_symmetry.space_group_name_H-M   'P 1'
#
loop_
_entity.id
_entity.type
_entity.pdbx_description
1 polymer ?
#
loop_
_entity_poly.entity_id
_entity_poly.type
_entity_poly.pdbx_seq_one_letter_code
_entity_poly.pdbx_strand_id
1 'polypeptide(L)'
;MVGEEMSTQSEFFLPVQNVQDLAFNNSGEIPSRYLRPELQSEEVMADESIQIPTIDMRKLTVAEDEMGKLHYACKEWGFFQLINHGVAEEVIEKMKADLQEFFKLPLKEKNAYAKLPNAVEGYGQHLVVSQDQKLDWADVLFLRSLPASERNMRFWPQEPTSFRAIFNKYSSELKKVSICLLELMAKNLKIDPGQLLNMFEKGRQQIRMNYYPPCVHASKVIGFTPHSDFCGLTLLVQANEVQGLQVKRNGKWIPISPVPGAFIVNIGDILEIMSNGEYKSIEHRAVVNPETERLSIAAFHSPSVETIIGPLPELVKENGAIYKSVSREEYYKFAFSRKLDGKNIIRHMKLEN
;
A
#
# COMPACT_ATOMS: atom_id res chain seq x y z
N MET A 1 6.54 -27.16 -0.47
CA MET A 1 5.62 -27.33 -1.60
C MET A 1 4.24 -26.98 -1.10
N VAL A 2 3.79 -25.74 -1.32
CA VAL A 2 2.40 -25.30 -1.09
C VAL A 2 2.04 -24.33 -2.20
N GLY A 3 2.06 -24.86 -3.42
CA GLY A 3 1.11 -24.47 -4.45
C GLY A 3 0.18 -25.67 -4.56
N GLU A 4 -1.12 -25.44 -4.71
CA GLU A 4 -2.21 -26.41 -4.49
C GLU A 4 -2.46 -26.55 -2.96
N GLU A 5 -3.46 -25.93 -2.34
CA GLU A 5 -4.89 -25.96 -2.65
C GLU A 5 -5.55 -24.59 -2.35
N MET A 6 -5.72 -23.76 -3.38
CA MET A 6 -6.78 -22.73 -3.42
C MET A 6 -7.79 -23.14 -4.47
N SER A 7 -8.44 -24.28 -4.24
CA SER A 7 -9.43 -24.85 -5.15
C SER A 7 -10.68 -25.23 -4.35
N THR A 8 -11.53 -24.23 -4.09
CA THR A 8 -13.00 -24.41 -3.97
C THR A 8 -13.69 -23.04 -4.05
N GLN A 9 -13.42 -22.31 -5.14
CA GLN A 9 -14.25 -21.29 -5.82
C GLN A 9 -13.34 -20.57 -6.82
N SER A 10 -13.25 -21.09 -8.04
CA SER A 10 -12.42 -20.53 -9.11
C SER A 10 -13.08 -19.28 -9.71
N GLU A 11 -12.89 -18.11 -9.08
CA GLU A 11 -13.15 -16.83 -9.75
C GLU A 11 -11.95 -16.50 -10.65
N PHE A 12 -12.09 -16.80 -11.95
CA PHE A 12 -11.09 -16.42 -12.96
C PHE A 12 -10.99 -14.89 -13.02
N PHE A 13 -9.79 -14.34 -12.83
CA PHE A 13 -9.57 -12.91 -13.06
C PHE A 13 -9.89 -12.58 -14.52
N LEU A 14 -10.81 -11.63 -14.72
CA LEU A 14 -11.25 -11.24 -16.05
C LEU A 14 -10.22 -10.29 -16.68
N PRO A 15 -9.77 -10.54 -17.93
CA PRO A 15 -8.90 -9.61 -18.61
C PRO A 15 -9.63 -8.28 -18.82
N VAL A 16 -8.93 -7.19 -18.57
CA VAL A 16 -9.41 -5.83 -18.82
C VAL A 16 -8.38 -5.11 -19.67
N GLN A 17 -8.84 -4.16 -20.48
CA GLN A 17 -7.94 -3.37 -21.31
C GLN A 17 -6.99 -2.56 -20.42
N ASN A 18 -5.74 -2.46 -20.87
CA ASN A 18 -4.71 -1.67 -20.21
C ASN A 18 -5.11 -0.19 -20.18
N VAL A 19 -4.98 0.47 -19.02
CA VAL A 19 -5.47 1.84 -18.84
C VAL A 19 -4.58 2.85 -19.56
N GLN A 20 -3.27 2.63 -19.59
CA GLN A 20 -2.33 3.47 -20.33
C GLN A 20 -2.62 3.45 -21.83
N ASP A 21 -2.90 2.27 -22.40
CA ASP A 21 -3.34 2.11 -23.79
C ASP A 21 -4.71 2.76 -24.05
N LEU A 22 -5.67 2.59 -23.14
CA LEU A 22 -6.96 3.29 -23.19
C LEU A 22 -6.79 4.82 -23.21
N ALA A 23 -5.94 5.36 -22.33
CA ALA A 23 -5.70 6.79 -22.24
C ALA A 23 -5.01 7.34 -23.50
N PHE A 24 -4.17 6.55 -24.16
CA PHE A 24 -3.48 6.95 -25.40
C PHE A 24 -4.40 6.88 -26.63
N ASN A 25 -5.22 5.83 -26.75
CA ASN A 25 -5.99 5.56 -27.96
C ASN A 25 -7.39 6.19 -27.98
N ASN A 26 -7.92 6.61 -26.83
CA ASN A 26 -9.33 7.01 -26.74
C ASN A 26 -9.52 8.52 -26.83
N SER A 27 -10.53 8.95 -27.60
CA SER A 27 -10.83 10.35 -27.95
C SER A 27 -11.50 11.17 -26.83
N GLY A 28 -11.35 10.74 -25.58
CA GLY A 28 -11.93 11.36 -24.38
C GLY A 28 -13.10 10.58 -23.75
N GLU A 29 -13.61 9.53 -24.39
CA GLU A 29 -14.70 8.73 -23.81
C GLU A 29 -14.18 7.75 -22.73
N ILE A 30 -14.77 7.79 -21.54
CA ILE A 30 -14.39 6.90 -20.44
C ILE A 30 -15.36 5.71 -20.38
N PRO A 31 -14.88 4.47 -20.43
CA PRO A 31 -15.76 3.31 -20.30
C PRO A 31 -16.51 3.32 -18.96
N SER A 32 -17.77 2.89 -18.97
CA SER A 32 -18.69 2.98 -17.83
C SER A 32 -18.20 2.31 -16.54
N ARG A 33 -17.34 1.29 -16.67
CA ARG A 33 -16.69 0.60 -15.54
C ARG A 33 -15.71 1.48 -14.76
N TYR A 34 -15.17 2.53 -15.36
CA TYR A 34 -14.26 3.47 -14.70
C TYR A 34 -14.98 4.67 -14.08
N LEU A 35 -16.19 5.00 -14.55
CA LEU A 35 -16.96 6.12 -14.02
C LEU A 35 -17.35 5.91 -12.56
N ARG A 36 -17.11 6.95 -11.74
CA ARG A 36 -17.38 7.04 -10.29
C ARG A 36 -18.18 8.31 -9.98
N PRO A 37 -19.49 8.35 -10.28
CA PRO A 37 -20.32 9.53 -10.01
C PRO A 37 -20.32 9.95 -8.53
N GLU A 38 -20.16 9.00 -7.61
CA GLU A 38 -20.12 9.22 -6.16
C GLU A 38 -18.99 10.16 -5.70
N LEU A 39 -17.86 10.23 -6.43
CA LEU A 39 -16.71 11.07 -6.05
C LEU A 39 -17.03 12.57 -6.07
N GLN A 40 -18.02 12.99 -6.85
CA GLN A 40 -18.41 14.40 -6.98
C GLN A 40 -19.01 14.97 -5.69
N SER A 41 -19.51 14.09 -4.82
CA SER A 41 -20.12 14.46 -3.54
C SER A 41 -19.12 14.48 -2.37
N GLU A 42 -17.88 14.04 -2.59
CA GLU A 42 -16.89 13.92 -1.52
C GLU A 42 -16.13 15.23 -1.29
N GLU A 43 -16.10 15.70 -0.04
CA GLU A 43 -15.38 16.92 0.33
C GLU A 43 -13.87 16.70 0.36
N VAL A 44 -13.15 17.57 -0.35
CA VAL A 44 -11.69 17.70 -0.27
C VAL A 44 -11.36 18.94 0.55
N MET A 45 -10.45 18.80 1.50
CA MET A 45 -9.98 19.90 2.33
C MET A 45 -9.21 20.90 1.47
N ALA A 46 -9.64 22.17 1.49
CA ALA A 46 -9.01 23.25 0.73
C ALA A 46 -7.78 23.84 1.42
N ASP A 47 -7.65 23.63 2.74
CA ASP A 47 -6.51 24.10 3.51
C ASP A 47 -5.29 23.18 3.32
N GLU A 48 -4.38 23.60 2.45
CA GLU A 48 -3.15 22.87 2.14
C GLU A 48 -2.14 22.86 3.30
N SER A 49 -2.31 23.71 4.32
CA SER A 49 -1.41 23.75 5.49
C SER A 49 -1.56 22.52 6.39
N ILE A 50 -2.70 21.83 6.29
CA ILE A 50 -2.97 20.60 7.04
C ILE A 50 -2.28 19.44 6.32
N GLN A 51 -1.12 19.03 6.84
CA GLN A 51 -0.32 17.93 6.32
C GLN A 51 -0.09 16.85 7.37
N ILE A 52 0.21 15.64 6.90
CA ILE A 52 0.64 14.55 7.77
C ILE A 52 1.98 14.90 8.45
N PRO A 53 2.21 14.48 9.71
CA PRO A 53 3.44 14.79 10.43
C PRO A 53 4.69 14.33 9.68
N THR A 54 5.78 15.11 9.77
CA THR A 54 7.10 14.68 9.28
C THR A 54 7.95 14.19 10.44
N ILE A 55 8.50 12.98 10.35
CA ILE A 55 9.31 12.31 11.36
C ILE A 55 10.75 12.19 10.86
N ASP A 56 11.71 12.63 11.68
CA ASP A 56 13.14 12.50 11.41
C ASP A 56 13.70 11.21 12.02
N MET A 57 13.98 10.21 11.18
CA MET A 57 14.41 8.89 11.65
C MET A 57 15.73 8.93 12.43
N ARG A 58 16.62 9.89 12.15
CA ARG A 58 17.90 10.03 12.88
C ARG A 58 17.71 10.49 14.31
N LYS A 59 16.61 11.20 14.60
CA LYS A 59 16.32 11.73 15.93
C LYS A 59 15.59 10.74 16.82
N LEU A 60 14.93 9.73 16.26
CA LEU A 60 14.13 8.74 17.00
C LEU A 60 14.94 7.94 18.05
N THR A 61 16.26 7.82 17.91
CA THR A 61 17.10 7.09 18.87
C THR A 61 17.71 7.96 19.97
N VAL A 62 17.63 9.29 19.84
CA VAL A 62 18.33 10.22 20.74
C VAL A 62 17.42 11.30 21.33
N ALA A 63 16.24 11.54 20.74
CA ALA A 63 15.36 12.63 21.07
C ALA A 63 13.97 12.11 21.46
N GLU A 64 13.61 12.29 22.73
CA GLU A 64 12.34 11.81 23.29
C GLU A 64 11.12 12.53 22.70
N ASP A 65 11.29 13.80 22.31
CA ASP A 65 10.29 14.59 21.60
C ASP A 65 9.92 13.98 20.23
N GLU A 66 10.92 13.52 19.47
CA GLU A 66 10.68 12.87 18.18
C GLU A 66 9.99 11.51 18.34
N MET A 67 10.31 10.75 19.40
CA MET A 67 9.59 9.52 19.74
C MET A 67 8.13 9.79 20.09
N GLY A 68 7.85 10.84 20.87
CA GLY A 68 6.49 11.30 21.15
C GLY A 68 5.74 11.73 19.89
N LYS A 69 6.42 12.40 18.96
CA LYS A 69 5.87 12.82 17.66
C LYS A 69 5.51 11.62 16.77
N LEU A 70 6.36 10.59 16.72
CA LEU A 70 6.05 9.33 16.04
C LEU A 70 4.81 8.67 16.65
N HIS A 71 4.75 8.56 17.98
CA HIS A 71 3.60 7.99 18.66
C HIS A 71 2.31 8.74 18.35
N TYR A 72 2.36 10.07 18.39
CA TYR A 72 1.24 10.95 18.02
C TYR A 72 0.81 10.73 16.56
N ALA A 73 1.75 10.66 15.62
CA ALA A 73 1.44 10.43 14.22
C ALA A 73 0.72 9.08 14.01
N CYS A 74 1.19 8.02 14.65
CA CYS A 74 0.54 6.70 14.55
C CYS A 74 -0.88 6.68 15.15
N LYS A 75 -1.12 7.44 16.24
CA LYS A 75 -2.41 7.47 16.96
C LYS A 75 -3.45 8.39 16.32
N GLU A 76 -3.02 9.56 15.89
CA GLU A 76 -3.95 10.62 15.45
C GLU A 76 -4.03 10.75 13.94
N TRP A 77 -3.00 10.29 13.21
CA TRP A 77 -2.92 10.43 11.75
C TRP A 77 -2.89 9.11 11.02
N GLY A 78 -2.30 8.06 11.61
CA GLY A 78 -2.04 6.80 10.92
C GLY A 78 -1.10 6.91 9.71
N PHE A 79 -0.59 8.11 9.43
CA PHE A 79 0.24 8.49 8.30
C PHE A 79 1.30 9.49 8.77
N PHE A 80 2.49 9.40 8.20
CA PHE A 80 3.55 10.38 8.38
C PHE A 80 4.54 10.36 7.22
N GLN A 81 5.29 11.43 7.04
CA GLN A 81 6.44 11.48 6.15
C GLN A 81 7.69 11.13 6.96
N LEU A 82 8.55 10.26 6.46
CA LEU A 82 9.78 9.86 7.11
C LEU A 82 10.96 10.41 6.32
N ILE A 83 11.76 11.27 6.96
CA ILE A 83 13.00 11.82 6.41
C ILE A 83 14.21 11.23 7.11
N ASN A 84 15.39 11.41 6.50
CA ASN A 84 16.67 10.94 7.06
C ASN A 84 16.69 9.43 7.39
N HIS A 85 15.92 8.63 6.65
CA HIS A 85 15.67 7.21 6.89
C HIS A 85 16.85 6.26 6.63
N GLY A 86 18.01 6.79 6.25
CA GLY A 86 19.24 6.01 6.04
C GLY A 86 19.34 5.28 4.69
N VAL A 87 18.23 5.07 3.98
CA VAL A 87 18.26 4.58 2.59
C VAL A 87 18.98 5.59 1.68
N ALA A 88 19.97 5.11 0.92
CA ALA A 88 20.72 5.94 -0.03
C ALA A 88 19.81 6.46 -1.14
N GLU A 89 19.88 7.77 -1.41
CA GLU A 89 19.07 8.46 -2.42
C GLU A 89 19.21 7.83 -3.82
N GLU A 90 20.43 7.43 -4.20
CA GLU A 90 20.70 6.72 -5.46
C GLU A 90 19.82 5.46 -5.63
N VAL A 91 19.53 4.72 -4.55
CA VAL A 91 18.71 3.51 -4.62
C VAL A 91 17.26 3.86 -4.93
N ILE A 92 16.76 4.93 -4.32
CA ILE A 92 15.39 5.42 -4.52
C ILE A 92 15.26 5.98 -5.94
N GLU A 93 16.16 6.87 -6.35
CA GLU A 93 16.12 7.51 -7.66
C GLU A 93 16.30 6.52 -8.80
N LYS A 94 17.20 5.54 -8.65
CA LYS A 94 17.34 4.48 -9.67
C LYS A 94 16.12 3.57 -9.73
N MET A 95 15.47 3.27 -8.61
CA MET A 95 14.21 2.51 -8.64
C MET A 95 13.08 3.30 -9.30
N LYS A 96 13.00 4.63 -9.08
CA LYS A 96 12.05 5.51 -9.78
C LYS A 96 12.34 5.53 -11.30
N ALA A 97 13.60 5.69 -11.69
CA ALA A 97 14.02 5.70 -13.09
C ALA A 97 13.69 4.37 -13.79
N ASP A 98 14.07 3.24 -13.18
CA ASP A 98 13.80 1.92 -13.73
C ASP A 98 12.29 1.66 -13.89
N LEU A 99 11.48 2.21 -12.96
CA LEU A 99 10.04 2.13 -13.06
C LEU A 99 9.47 2.94 -14.23
N GLN A 100 9.92 4.18 -14.38
CA GLN A 100 9.50 5.04 -15.48
C GLN A 100 9.88 4.44 -16.83
N GLU A 101 11.08 3.88 -16.94
CA GLU A 101 11.53 3.16 -18.14
C GLU A 101 10.66 1.94 -18.43
N PHE A 102 10.37 1.10 -17.42
CA PHE A 102 9.47 -0.04 -17.57
C PHE A 102 8.09 0.37 -18.12
N PHE A 103 7.46 1.41 -17.58
CA PHE A 103 6.14 1.83 -18.04
C PHE A 103 6.15 2.51 -19.42
N LYS A 104 7.31 3.00 -19.89
CA LYS A 104 7.51 3.51 -21.26
C LYS A 104 7.70 2.40 -22.30
N LEU A 105 7.99 1.17 -21.89
CA LEU A 105 8.10 0.04 -22.82
C LEU A 105 6.80 -0.18 -23.61
N PRO A 106 6.88 -0.70 -24.84
CA PRO A 106 5.71 -1.13 -25.60
C PRO A 106 4.81 -2.07 -24.80
N LEU A 107 3.49 -1.96 -24.98
CA LEU A 107 2.52 -2.79 -24.24
C LEU A 107 2.80 -4.30 -24.40
N LYS A 108 3.25 -4.74 -25.58
CA LYS A 108 3.65 -6.12 -25.84
C LYS A 108 4.76 -6.61 -24.91
N GLU A 109 5.74 -5.76 -24.62
CA GLU A 109 6.87 -6.09 -23.73
C GLU A 109 6.44 -6.10 -22.27
N LYS A 110 5.62 -5.13 -21.84
CA LYS A 110 5.04 -5.13 -20.48
C LYS A 110 4.15 -6.36 -20.23
N ASN A 111 3.39 -6.79 -21.25
CA ASN A 111 2.53 -7.97 -21.19
C ASN A 111 3.31 -9.29 -21.07
N ALA A 112 4.63 -9.32 -21.31
CA ALA A 112 5.45 -10.49 -20.99
C ALA A 112 5.43 -10.81 -19.48
N TYR A 113 5.15 -9.81 -18.65
CA TYR A 113 5.06 -9.92 -17.19
C TYR A 113 3.61 -9.94 -16.69
N ALA A 114 2.63 -10.11 -17.58
CA ALA A 114 1.22 -10.06 -17.23
C ALA A 114 0.85 -11.07 -16.12
N LYS A 115 -0.10 -10.64 -15.28
CA LYS A 115 -0.75 -11.50 -14.29
C LYS A 115 -1.32 -12.73 -15.00
N LEU A 116 -1.04 -13.91 -14.44
CA LEU A 116 -1.67 -15.15 -14.87
C LEU A 116 -3.07 -15.27 -14.24
N PRO A 117 -3.95 -16.11 -14.81
CA PRO A 117 -5.17 -16.52 -14.10
C PRO A 117 -4.81 -17.01 -12.69
N ASN A 118 -5.55 -16.52 -11.69
CA ASN A 118 -5.36 -16.83 -10.27
C ASN A 118 -4.03 -16.35 -9.64
N ALA A 119 -3.18 -15.62 -10.37
CA ALA A 119 -1.96 -15.04 -9.81
C ALA A 119 -2.21 -13.61 -9.30
N VAL A 120 -1.74 -13.35 -8.08
CA VAL A 120 -1.74 -11.99 -7.51
C VAL A 120 -0.59 -11.13 -8.07
N GLU A 121 0.51 -11.76 -8.48
CA GLU A 121 1.70 -11.10 -9.02
C GLU A 121 1.63 -10.86 -10.52
N GLY A 122 2.35 -9.83 -10.99
CA GLY A 122 2.50 -9.48 -12.40
C GLY A 122 1.94 -8.10 -12.75
N TYR A 123 2.04 -7.79 -14.05
CA TYR A 123 1.56 -6.59 -14.70
C TYR A 123 0.07 -6.70 -15.06
N GLY A 124 -0.68 -5.61 -14.85
CA GLY A 124 -2.10 -5.48 -15.18
C GLY A 124 -2.95 -5.07 -13.98
N GLN A 125 -4.25 -4.90 -14.21
CA GLN A 125 -5.17 -4.49 -13.14
C GLN A 125 -5.22 -5.48 -11.97
N HIS A 126 -5.52 -4.94 -10.80
CA HIS A 126 -5.53 -5.71 -9.55
C HIS A 126 -6.93 -6.26 -9.25
N LEU A 127 -7.05 -7.59 -9.14
CA LEU A 127 -8.24 -8.31 -8.65
C LEU A 127 -9.56 -7.94 -9.37
N VAL A 128 -9.63 -8.15 -10.69
CA VAL A 128 -10.89 -8.03 -11.45
C VAL A 128 -11.64 -9.35 -11.43
N VAL A 129 -12.71 -9.43 -10.63
CA VAL A 129 -13.45 -10.69 -10.38
C VAL A 129 -14.83 -10.74 -11.02
N SER A 130 -15.37 -9.60 -11.51
CA SER A 130 -16.66 -9.58 -12.22
C SER A 130 -16.72 -8.56 -13.37
N GLN A 131 -17.67 -8.76 -14.30
CA GLN A 131 -17.89 -7.84 -15.43
C GLN A 131 -18.50 -6.51 -14.98
N ASP A 132 -19.34 -6.53 -13.95
CA ASP A 132 -19.98 -5.33 -13.40
C ASP A 132 -19.09 -4.58 -12.38
N GLN A 133 -17.89 -5.12 -12.09
CA GLN A 133 -16.96 -4.49 -11.18
C GLN A 133 -16.47 -3.16 -11.75
N LYS A 134 -16.61 -2.13 -10.92
CA LYS A 134 -15.97 -0.83 -11.09
C LYS A 134 -14.45 -0.97 -11.03
N LEU A 135 -13.77 -0.40 -12.02
CA LEU A 135 -12.32 -0.51 -12.23
C LEU A 135 -11.61 0.80 -11.91
N ASP A 136 -10.37 0.69 -11.48
CA ASP A 136 -9.53 1.83 -11.18
C ASP A 136 -8.78 2.30 -12.44
N TRP A 137 -8.55 3.60 -12.56
CA TRP A 137 -7.80 4.22 -13.65
C TRP A 137 -6.29 4.11 -13.41
N ALA A 138 -5.80 2.88 -13.35
CA ALA A 138 -4.40 2.57 -13.11
C ALA A 138 -3.97 1.25 -13.74
N ASP A 139 -2.70 1.18 -14.10
CA ASP A 139 -1.99 -0.06 -14.36
C ASP A 139 -1.02 -0.35 -13.21
N VAL A 140 -0.84 -1.64 -12.91
CA VAL A 140 -0.09 -2.08 -11.73
C VAL A 140 0.92 -3.14 -12.12
N LEU A 141 2.15 -3.02 -11.62
CA LEU A 141 3.09 -4.13 -11.50
C LEU A 141 3.17 -4.51 -10.01
N PHE A 142 2.73 -5.73 -9.67
CA PHE A 142 2.71 -6.22 -8.30
C PHE A 142 3.66 -7.40 -8.13
N LEU A 143 4.66 -7.27 -7.25
CA LEU A 143 5.70 -8.28 -7.06
C LEU A 143 5.87 -8.65 -5.59
N ARG A 144 6.08 -9.93 -5.30
CA ARG A 144 6.58 -10.36 -3.99
C ARG A 144 8.10 -10.18 -3.95
N SER A 145 8.58 -9.52 -2.91
CA SER A 145 9.99 -9.20 -2.73
C SER A 145 10.62 -9.95 -1.55
N LEU A 146 9.85 -10.23 -0.48
CA LEU A 146 10.30 -11.04 0.66
C LEU A 146 9.20 -12.01 1.14
N PRO A 147 9.58 -13.18 1.67
CA PRO A 147 10.94 -13.73 1.71
C PRO A 147 11.44 -14.14 0.32
N ALA A 148 12.76 -14.33 0.17
CA ALA A 148 13.36 -14.67 -1.12
C ALA A 148 12.82 -15.99 -1.73
N SER A 149 12.44 -16.94 -0.88
CA SER A 149 11.85 -18.23 -1.26
C SER A 149 10.47 -18.10 -1.91
N GLU A 150 9.77 -16.98 -1.73
CA GLU A 150 8.44 -16.74 -2.32
C GLU A 150 8.51 -15.90 -3.60
N ARG A 151 9.71 -15.52 -4.07
CA ARG A 151 9.88 -14.71 -5.28
C ARG A 151 9.59 -15.54 -6.52
N ASN A 152 8.74 -15.02 -7.39
CA ASN A 152 8.54 -15.59 -8.72
C ASN A 152 9.17 -14.69 -9.79
N MET A 153 10.37 -15.08 -10.23
CA MET A 153 11.18 -14.32 -11.18
C MET A 153 10.55 -14.18 -12.57
N ARG A 154 9.51 -14.96 -12.91
CA ARG A 154 8.74 -14.78 -14.14
C ARG A 154 8.15 -13.38 -14.24
N PHE A 155 7.68 -12.83 -13.12
CA PHE A 155 7.01 -11.54 -13.09
C PHE A 155 7.97 -10.36 -12.97
N TRP A 156 9.23 -10.60 -12.60
CA TRP A 156 10.21 -9.54 -12.41
C TRP A 156 10.74 -9.07 -13.77
N PRO A 157 10.54 -7.79 -14.15
CA PRO A 157 11.06 -7.23 -15.38
C PRO A 157 12.54 -7.52 -15.58
N GLN A 158 12.91 -7.88 -16.81
CA GLN A 158 14.30 -7.93 -17.26
C GLN A 158 14.73 -6.62 -17.93
N GLU A 159 13.74 -5.84 -18.38
CA GLU A 159 13.94 -4.50 -18.91
C GLU A 159 13.21 -3.49 -18.02
N PRO A 160 13.90 -2.40 -17.60
CA PRO A 160 15.31 -2.12 -17.87
C PRO A 160 16.27 -3.12 -17.18
N THR A 161 17.44 -3.34 -17.76
CA THR A 161 18.42 -4.34 -17.27
C THR A 161 18.82 -4.18 -15.80
N SER A 162 18.75 -2.97 -15.25
CA SER A 162 18.98 -2.68 -13.83
C SER A 162 17.85 -3.12 -12.89
N PHE A 163 16.64 -3.33 -13.41
CA PHE A 163 15.41 -3.43 -12.60
C PHE A 163 15.53 -4.46 -11.48
N ARG A 164 15.95 -5.70 -11.80
CA ARG A 164 16.00 -6.78 -10.80
C ARG A 164 17.01 -6.50 -9.69
N ALA A 165 18.17 -5.97 -10.05
CA ALA A 165 19.23 -5.67 -9.11
C ALA A 165 18.82 -4.52 -8.19
N ILE A 166 18.26 -3.44 -8.75
CA ILE A 166 17.83 -2.29 -7.95
C ILE A 166 16.62 -2.64 -7.10
N PHE A 167 15.65 -3.38 -7.63
CA PHE A 167 14.45 -3.79 -6.91
C PHE A 167 14.80 -4.65 -5.69
N ASN A 168 15.76 -5.57 -5.84
CA ASN A 168 16.26 -6.36 -4.71
C ASN A 168 16.95 -5.50 -3.65
N LYS A 169 17.80 -4.54 -4.06
CA LYS A 169 18.47 -3.61 -3.13
C LYS A 169 17.45 -2.72 -2.41
N TYR A 170 16.53 -2.11 -3.16
CA TYR A 170 15.45 -1.28 -2.65
C TYR A 170 14.58 -2.04 -1.64
N SER A 171 14.14 -3.26 -1.99
CA SER A 171 13.38 -4.15 -1.09
C SER A 171 14.10 -4.38 0.25
N SER A 172 15.41 -4.67 0.21
CA SER A 172 16.21 -4.91 1.41
C SER A 172 16.34 -3.65 2.27
N GLU A 173 16.54 -2.48 1.68
CA GLU A 173 16.61 -1.22 2.40
C GLU A 173 15.28 -0.86 3.06
N LEU A 174 14.16 -1.01 2.35
CA LEU A 174 12.82 -0.80 2.93
C LEU A 174 12.53 -1.76 4.09
N LYS A 175 12.99 -3.01 4.00
CA LYS A 175 12.86 -3.97 5.09
C LYS A 175 13.56 -3.47 6.35
N LYS A 176 14.79 -2.95 6.24
CA LYS A 176 15.54 -2.40 7.39
C LYS A 176 14.79 -1.23 8.03
N VAL A 177 14.27 -0.30 7.21
CA VAL A 177 13.47 0.83 7.69
C VAL A 177 12.22 0.35 8.42
N SER A 178 11.46 -0.59 7.84
CA SER A 178 10.24 -1.12 8.45
C SER A 178 10.50 -1.79 9.80
N ILE A 179 11.57 -2.57 9.92
CA ILE A 179 11.94 -3.27 11.15
C ILE A 179 12.34 -2.28 12.24
N CYS A 180 13.13 -1.25 11.89
CA CYS A 180 13.49 -0.20 12.84
C CYS A 180 12.26 0.57 13.34
N LEU A 181 11.34 0.93 12.45
CA LEU A 181 10.08 1.58 12.83
C LEU A 181 9.24 0.71 13.75
N LEU A 182 9.11 -0.59 13.46
CA LEU A 182 8.37 -1.53 14.30
C LEU A 182 8.96 -1.65 15.71
N GLU A 183 10.29 -1.67 15.82
CA GLU A 183 10.98 -1.66 17.13
C GLU A 183 10.64 -0.39 17.93
N LEU A 184 10.70 0.78 17.29
CA LEU A 184 10.41 2.07 17.93
C LEU A 184 8.91 2.18 18.28
N MET A 185 8.04 1.67 17.42
CA MET A 185 6.60 1.60 17.67
C MET A 185 6.28 0.72 18.88
N ALA A 186 6.95 -0.43 19.05
CA ALA A 186 6.81 -1.28 20.22
C ALA A 186 7.24 -0.57 21.51
N LYS A 187 8.38 0.16 21.48
CA LYS A 187 8.83 0.98 22.62
C LYS A 187 7.79 2.03 23.01
N ASN A 188 7.23 2.74 22.03
CA ASN A 188 6.17 3.72 22.24
C ASN A 188 4.87 3.11 22.79
N LEU A 189 4.54 1.88 22.38
CA LEU A 189 3.42 1.11 22.92
C LEU A 189 3.73 0.47 24.28
N LYS A 190 4.96 0.62 24.80
CA LYS A 190 5.45 0.05 26.07
C LYS A 190 5.33 -1.48 26.13
N ILE A 191 5.52 -2.14 24.99
CA ILE A 191 5.62 -3.60 24.88
C ILE A 191 7.06 -4.00 24.57
N ASP A 192 7.40 -5.28 24.79
CA ASP A 192 8.68 -5.82 24.36
C ASP A 192 8.82 -5.71 22.83
N PRO A 193 9.86 -5.01 22.30
CA PRO A 193 10.11 -4.94 20.87
C PRO A 193 10.23 -6.31 20.20
N GLY A 194 10.70 -7.33 20.92
CA GLY A 194 10.77 -8.70 20.44
C GLY A 194 9.45 -9.23 19.90
N GLN A 195 8.31 -8.78 20.42
CA GLN A 195 6.99 -9.27 19.97
C GLN A 195 6.69 -8.89 18.51
N LEU A 196 6.79 -7.60 18.18
CA LEU A 196 6.57 -7.15 16.79
C LEU A 196 7.72 -7.62 15.88
N LEU A 197 8.95 -7.59 16.37
CA LEU A 197 10.11 -8.01 15.57
C LEU A 197 10.00 -9.47 15.15
N ASN A 198 9.68 -10.39 16.06
CA ASN A 198 9.55 -11.81 15.74
C ASN A 198 8.46 -12.09 14.70
N MET A 199 7.34 -11.35 14.75
CA MET A 199 6.23 -11.48 13.79
C MET A 199 6.61 -10.95 12.40
N PHE A 200 7.32 -9.82 12.34
CA PHE A 200 7.60 -9.13 11.07
C PHE A 200 8.94 -9.48 10.44
N GLU A 201 9.94 -9.95 11.17
CA GLU A 201 11.28 -10.26 10.65
C GLU A 201 11.20 -11.31 9.55
N LYS A 202 10.51 -12.43 9.80
CA LYS A 202 10.19 -13.48 8.81
C LYS A 202 8.90 -13.20 8.03
N GLY A 203 8.39 -11.98 8.13
CA GLY A 203 7.20 -11.51 7.45
C GLY A 203 7.35 -11.42 5.92
N ARG A 204 6.22 -11.16 5.26
CA ARG A 204 6.17 -10.96 3.81
C ARG A 204 6.35 -9.49 3.47
N GLN A 205 7.03 -9.23 2.34
CA GLN A 205 7.07 -7.92 1.70
C GLN A 205 6.55 -8.06 0.27
N GLN A 206 5.62 -7.20 -0.09
CA GLN A 206 5.07 -7.09 -1.44
C GLN A 206 5.20 -5.66 -1.91
N ILE A 207 5.62 -5.45 -3.15
CA ILE A 207 5.82 -4.12 -3.70
C ILE A 207 4.87 -3.94 -4.88
N ARG A 208 4.06 -2.89 -4.79
CA ARG A 208 3.14 -2.46 -5.82
C ARG A 208 3.63 -1.19 -6.46
N MET A 209 3.86 -1.26 -7.75
CA MET A 209 4.22 -0.12 -8.57
C MET A 209 3.01 0.29 -9.39
N ASN A 210 2.59 1.54 -9.23
CA ASN A 210 1.38 2.07 -9.83
C ASN A 210 1.72 3.09 -10.92
N TYR A 211 1.01 2.99 -12.04
CA TYR A 211 0.97 3.99 -13.10
C TYR A 211 -0.46 4.47 -13.28
N TYR A 212 -0.68 5.78 -13.10
CA TYR A 212 -1.96 6.43 -13.29
C TYR A 212 -1.87 7.30 -14.55
N PRO A 213 -2.40 6.86 -15.70
CA PRO A 213 -2.38 7.66 -16.91
C PRO A 213 -3.20 8.95 -16.74
N PRO A 214 -2.88 10.03 -17.47
CA PRO A 214 -3.69 11.25 -17.43
C PRO A 214 -5.13 10.98 -17.89
N CYS A 215 -6.07 11.77 -17.39
CA CYS A 215 -7.49 11.63 -17.74
C CYS A 215 -8.19 13.00 -17.77
N VAL A 216 -8.60 13.46 -18.95
CA VAL A 216 -9.30 14.76 -19.11
C VAL A 216 -10.58 14.90 -18.27
N HIS A 217 -11.19 13.78 -17.85
CA HIS A 217 -12.28 13.77 -16.88
C HIS A 217 -11.85 13.12 -15.56
N ALA A 218 -10.68 13.50 -15.04
CA ALA A 218 -10.11 13.02 -13.79
C ALA A 218 -11.10 13.05 -12.60
N SER A 219 -12.02 14.02 -12.56
CA SER A 219 -13.07 14.10 -11.53
C SER A 219 -14.14 13.01 -11.60
N LYS A 220 -14.18 12.21 -12.68
CA LYS A 220 -15.13 11.11 -12.89
C LYS A 220 -14.51 9.73 -12.69
N VAL A 221 -13.20 9.64 -12.44
CA VAL A 221 -12.47 8.38 -12.27
C VAL A 221 -11.67 8.41 -10.97
N ILE A 222 -11.22 7.25 -10.51
CA ILE A 222 -10.31 7.14 -9.38
C ILE A 222 -9.09 6.32 -9.80
N GLY A 223 -7.90 6.76 -9.40
CA GLY A 223 -6.66 6.03 -9.68
C GLY A 223 -6.51 4.81 -8.78
N PHE A 224 -6.88 4.95 -7.50
CA PHE A 224 -6.98 3.82 -6.58
C PHE A 224 -8.14 4.05 -5.61
N THR A 225 -9.10 3.14 -5.60
CA THR A 225 -10.34 3.23 -4.82
C THR A 225 -10.07 3.44 -3.31
N PRO A 226 -10.90 4.22 -2.60
CA PRO A 226 -10.83 4.37 -1.14
C PRO A 226 -10.72 3.04 -0.38
N HIS A 227 -9.68 2.91 0.44
CA HIS A 227 -9.39 1.70 1.21
C HIS A 227 -8.49 2.00 2.41
N SER A 228 -8.40 1.07 3.36
CA SER A 228 -7.29 0.97 4.30
C SER A 228 -6.39 -0.21 3.94
N ASP A 229 -5.10 -0.13 4.27
CA ASP A 229 -4.14 -1.18 3.93
C ASP A 229 -4.30 -2.37 4.87
N PHE A 230 -4.55 -3.57 4.34
CA PHE A 230 -4.66 -4.80 5.13
C PHE A 230 -3.30 -5.38 5.60
N CYS A 231 -2.19 -4.66 5.38
CA CYS A 231 -0.87 -5.08 5.84
C CYS A 231 -0.59 -4.57 7.27
N GLY A 232 0.64 -4.73 7.75
CA GLY A 232 1.07 -4.08 8.98
C GLY A 232 1.54 -2.65 8.76
N LEU A 233 2.53 -2.47 7.88
CA LEU A 233 3.14 -1.16 7.61
C LEU A 233 3.42 -0.97 6.12
N THR A 234 3.01 0.17 5.58
CA THR A 234 3.27 0.55 4.18
C THR A 234 4.32 1.64 4.12
N LEU A 235 5.32 1.49 3.24
CA LEU A 235 6.28 2.54 2.87
C LEU A 235 6.07 2.90 1.40
N LEU A 236 5.68 4.15 1.14
CA LEU A 236 5.36 4.66 -0.18
C LEU A 236 6.36 5.73 -0.62
N VAL A 237 6.79 5.63 -1.88
CA VAL A 237 7.50 6.70 -2.59
C VAL A 237 6.63 7.17 -3.75
N GLN A 238 6.50 8.49 -3.89
CA GLN A 238 6.02 9.08 -5.13
C GLN A 238 7.16 9.12 -6.14
N ALA A 239 6.96 8.55 -7.32
CA ALA A 239 8.03 8.32 -8.30
C ALA A 239 8.16 9.44 -9.35
N ASN A 240 7.28 10.44 -9.30
CA ASN A 240 7.39 11.70 -10.04
C ASN A 240 6.72 12.85 -9.25
N GLU A 241 6.73 14.07 -9.77
CA GLU A 241 6.25 15.26 -9.06
C GLU A 241 4.72 15.41 -9.05
N VAL A 242 3.98 14.47 -9.66
CA VAL A 242 2.53 14.57 -9.80
C VAL A 242 1.82 14.10 -8.52
N GLN A 243 1.13 15.04 -7.86
CA GLN A 243 0.33 14.75 -6.67
C GLN A 243 -0.86 13.84 -6.97
N GLY A 244 -1.35 13.14 -5.96
CA GLY A 244 -2.56 12.33 -6.10
C GLY A 244 -2.96 11.50 -4.89
N LEU A 245 -2.08 11.32 -3.90
CA LEU A 245 -2.47 10.67 -2.65
C LEU A 245 -3.39 11.59 -1.84
N GLN A 246 -4.51 11.04 -1.36
CA GLN A 246 -5.39 11.72 -0.42
C GLN A 246 -5.69 10.82 0.78
N VAL A 247 -5.65 11.38 1.98
CA VAL A 247 -5.89 10.69 3.25
C VAL A 247 -7.17 11.21 3.89
N LYS A 248 -8.03 10.33 4.40
CA LYS A 248 -9.30 10.72 5.01
C LYS A 248 -9.12 11.13 6.47
N ARG A 249 -9.57 12.32 6.84
CA ARG A 249 -9.56 12.83 8.22
C ARG A 249 -10.82 13.65 8.48
N ASN A 250 -11.51 13.36 9.58
CA ASN A 250 -12.74 14.06 9.99
C ASN A 250 -13.79 14.15 8.86
N GLY A 251 -13.95 13.07 8.08
CA GLY A 251 -14.90 13.00 6.97
C GLY A 251 -14.45 13.68 5.68
N LYS A 252 -13.29 14.35 5.65
CA LYS A 252 -12.75 15.06 4.48
C LYS A 252 -11.49 14.40 3.94
N TRP A 253 -11.26 14.54 2.65
CA TRP A 253 -10.03 14.10 1.99
C TRP A 253 -8.95 15.18 2.07
N ILE A 254 -7.78 14.83 2.57
CA ILE A 254 -6.63 15.73 2.68
C ILE A 254 -5.61 15.34 1.60
N PRO A 255 -5.31 16.23 0.63
CA PRO A 255 -4.22 16.05 -0.30
C PRO A 255 -2.86 16.02 0.41
N ILE A 256 -2.05 15.02 0.11
CA ILE A 256 -0.71 14.89 0.69
C ILE A 256 0.32 15.45 -0.28
N SER A 257 1.10 16.42 0.20
CA SER A 257 2.27 16.95 -0.49
C SER A 257 3.53 16.22 -0.02
N PRO A 258 4.13 15.32 -0.83
CA PRO A 258 5.31 14.58 -0.42
C PRO A 258 6.51 15.51 -0.22
N VAL A 259 7.25 15.32 0.87
CA VAL A 259 8.54 15.95 1.10
C VAL A 259 9.57 15.28 0.18
N PRO A 260 10.40 16.04 -0.55
CA PRO A 260 11.43 15.47 -1.40
C PRO A 260 12.34 14.50 -0.63
N GLY A 261 12.56 13.31 -1.20
CA GLY A 261 13.37 12.26 -0.58
C GLY A 261 12.74 11.57 0.63
N ALA A 262 11.49 11.86 0.99
CA ALA A 262 10.82 11.18 2.11
C ALA A 262 10.05 9.93 1.66
N PHE A 263 9.90 8.98 2.59
CA PHE A 263 8.85 7.96 2.48
C PHE A 263 7.56 8.50 3.10
N ILE A 264 6.42 8.28 2.45
CA ILE A 264 5.12 8.35 3.13
C ILE A 264 4.87 6.99 3.76
N VAL A 265 4.72 6.96 5.08
CA VAL A 265 4.51 5.74 5.86
C VAL A 265 3.10 5.75 6.42
N ASN A 266 2.41 4.61 6.35
CA ASN A 266 1.13 4.44 7.00
C ASN A 266 0.98 3.12 7.74
N ILE A 267 0.20 3.20 8.81
CA ILE A 267 -0.23 2.06 9.62
C ILE A 267 -1.29 1.31 8.82
N GLY A 268 -1.15 -0.01 8.73
CA GLY A 268 -2.15 -0.90 8.18
C GLY A 268 -3.03 -1.53 9.26
N ASP A 269 -4.10 -2.17 8.82
CA ASP A 269 -5.13 -2.77 9.65
C ASP A 269 -4.56 -3.78 10.64
N ILE A 270 -3.52 -4.54 10.28
CA ILE A 270 -2.90 -5.53 11.18
C ILE A 270 -2.28 -4.84 12.39
N LEU A 271 -1.59 -3.71 12.21
CA LEU A 271 -1.01 -2.97 13.33
C LEU A 271 -2.07 -2.23 14.15
N GLU A 272 -3.16 -1.75 13.53
CA GLU A 272 -4.31 -1.24 14.30
C GLU A 272 -4.93 -2.34 15.18
N ILE A 273 -5.11 -3.55 14.64
CA ILE A 273 -5.63 -4.70 15.39
C ILE A 273 -4.68 -5.09 16.53
N MET A 274 -3.39 -5.27 16.24
CA MET A 274 -2.37 -5.67 17.22
C MET A 274 -2.21 -4.65 18.35
N SER A 275 -2.32 -3.36 18.02
CA SER A 275 -2.27 -2.28 19.02
C SER A 275 -3.59 -2.08 19.78
N ASN A 276 -4.56 -2.98 19.61
CA ASN A 276 -5.92 -2.88 20.15
C ASN A 276 -6.58 -1.52 19.85
N GLY A 277 -6.31 -0.98 18.66
CA GLY A 277 -6.87 0.28 18.19
C GLY A 277 -6.12 1.52 18.67
N GLU A 278 -4.97 1.39 19.35
CA GLU A 278 -4.17 2.54 19.72
C GLU A 278 -3.59 3.26 18.50
N TYR A 279 -2.96 2.53 17.58
CA TYR A 279 -2.57 3.07 16.27
C TYR A 279 -3.69 2.92 15.25
N LYS A 280 -3.78 3.86 14.31
CA LYS A 280 -4.91 3.94 13.37
C LYS A 280 -4.48 3.64 11.95
N SER A 281 -5.11 2.65 11.35
CA SER A 281 -5.13 2.44 9.90
C SER A 281 -6.15 3.40 9.30
N ILE A 282 -5.74 4.24 8.36
CA ILE A 282 -6.58 5.32 7.82
C ILE A 282 -6.96 5.05 6.37
N GLU A 283 -8.22 5.35 6.07
CA GLU A 283 -8.75 5.28 4.73
C GLU A 283 -8.06 6.31 3.83
N HIS A 284 -7.57 5.88 2.68
CA HIS A 284 -6.85 6.72 1.73
C HIS A 284 -7.21 6.31 0.29
N ARG A 285 -6.96 7.21 -0.67
CA ARG A 285 -7.24 7.01 -2.10
C ARG A 285 -6.15 7.65 -2.96
N ALA A 286 -6.09 7.26 -4.24
CA ALA A 286 -5.29 7.95 -5.23
C ALA A 286 -6.18 8.56 -6.31
N VAL A 287 -6.09 9.89 -6.50
CA VAL A 287 -6.75 10.62 -7.59
C VAL A 287 -5.87 10.69 -8.83
N VAL A 288 -6.50 10.93 -9.98
CA VAL A 288 -5.84 11.05 -11.29
C VAL A 288 -5.63 12.52 -11.63
N ASN A 289 -4.57 12.84 -12.35
CA ASN A 289 -4.32 14.17 -12.88
C ASN A 289 -4.82 14.28 -14.34
N PRO A 290 -5.37 15.43 -14.77
CA PRO A 290 -5.92 15.56 -16.13
C PRO A 290 -4.89 15.58 -17.25
N GLU A 291 -3.65 15.96 -16.96
CA GLU A 291 -2.65 16.31 -17.98
C GLU A 291 -1.39 15.44 -17.92
N THR A 292 -1.01 14.99 -16.72
CA THR A 292 0.26 14.28 -16.51
C THR A 292 0.03 12.94 -15.81
N GLU A 293 0.76 11.90 -16.22
CA GLU A 293 0.74 10.63 -15.52
C GLU A 293 1.34 10.75 -14.11
N ARG A 294 0.86 9.91 -13.19
CA ARG A 294 1.44 9.78 -11.85
C ARG A 294 2.03 8.39 -11.67
N LEU A 295 3.18 8.30 -11.01
CA LEU A 295 3.78 7.03 -10.62
C LEU A 295 4.02 6.95 -9.11
N SER A 296 3.88 5.76 -8.52
CA SER A 296 4.23 5.51 -7.12
C SER A 296 4.66 4.08 -6.88
N ILE A 297 5.43 3.87 -5.81
CA ILE A 297 5.94 2.57 -5.37
C ILE A 297 5.56 2.39 -3.91
N ALA A 298 4.68 1.44 -3.61
CA ALA A 298 4.24 1.11 -2.26
C ALA A 298 4.75 -0.27 -1.86
N ALA A 299 5.47 -0.35 -0.74
CA ALA A 299 5.94 -1.60 -0.16
C ALA A 299 5.14 -1.93 1.11
N PHE A 300 4.42 -3.05 1.06
CA PHE A 300 3.60 -3.56 2.15
C PHE A 300 4.40 -4.56 2.97
N HIS A 301 4.47 -4.33 4.28
CA HIS A 301 5.15 -5.20 5.23
C HIS A 301 4.11 -5.88 6.11
N SER A 302 4.10 -7.21 6.08
CA SER A 302 3.10 -8.05 6.74
C SER A 302 3.78 -9.12 7.59
N PRO A 303 3.13 -9.59 8.67
CA PRO A 303 3.72 -10.60 9.55
C PRO A 303 3.88 -11.98 8.88
N SER A 304 4.63 -12.87 9.53
CA SER A 304 4.91 -14.24 9.07
C SER A 304 3.63 -15.08 8.99
N VAL A 305 3.69 -16.21 8.28
CA VAL A 305 2.49 -17.02 7.96
C VAL A 305 1.85 -17.60 9.22
N GLU A 306 2.67 -17.85 10.23
CA GLU A 306 2.32 -18.48 11.50
C GLU A 306 1.73 -17.48 12.52
N THR A 307 1.72 -16.19 12.19
CA THR A 307 1.25 -15.16 13.12
C THR A 307 -0.26 -15.20 13.29
N ILE A 308 -0.72 -15.17 14.54
CA ILE A 308 -2.12 -14.88 14.89
C ILE A 308 -2.32 -13.36 14.85
N ILE A 309 -3.32 -12.92 14.09
CA ILE A 309 -3.69 -11.50 13.99
C ILE A 309 -4.78 -11.24 15.03
N GLY A 310 -4.44 -10.48 16.06
CA GLY A 310 -5.33 -10.07 17.14
C GLY A 310 -4.64 -9.06 18.06
N PRO A 311 -5.36 -8.47 19.03
CA PRO A 311 -4.78 -7.56 20.02
C PRO A 311 -3.64 -8.21 20.80
N LEU A 312 -2.52 -7.50 20.96
CA LEU A 312 -1.45 -7.94 21.86
C LEU A 312 -1.96 -7.87 23.31
N PRO A 313 -1.78 -8.93 24.13
CA PRO A 313 -2.36 -9.01 25.47
C PRO A 313 -2.05 -7.79 26.37
N GLU A 314 -0.83 -7.27 26.28
CA GLU A 314 -0.34 -6.13 27.06
C GLU A 314 -1.01 -4.80 26.69
N LEU A 315 -1.62 -4.74 25.50
CA LEU A 315 -2.34 -3.56 24.98
C LEU A 315 -3.86 -3.67 25.15
N VAL A 316 -4.33 -4.78 25.73
CA VAL A 316 -5.72 -4.94 26.15
C VAL A 316 -5.90 -4.25 27.51
N LYS A 317 -6.63 -3.13 27.51
CA LYS A 317 -6.91 -2.34 28.71
C LYS A 317 -8.16 -2.89 29.44
N GLU A 318 -8.56 -2.26 30.54
CA GLU A 318 -9.70 -2.71 31.38
C GLU A 318 -11.02 -2.87 30.60
N ASN A 319 -11.21 -2.10 29.53
CA ASN A 319 -12.37 -2.18 28.64
C ASN A 319 -12.34 -3.37 27.67
N GLY A 320 -11.32 -4.24 27.76
CA GLY A 320 -11.22 -5.47 27.00
C GLY A 320 -10.67 -5.32 25.58
N ALA A 321 -10.64 -6.44 24.87
CA ALA A 321 -10.23 -6.49 23.48
C ALA A 321 -11.29 -5.81 22.60
N ILE A 322 -10.85 -5.03 21.61
CA ILE A 322 -11.74 -4.40 20.61
C ILE A 322 -11.88 -5.30 19.37
N TYR A 323 -10.88 -6.13 19.12
CA TYR A 323 -10.79 -6.96 17.92
C TYR A 323 -10.70 -8.44 18.28
N LYS A 324 -11.23 -9.29 17.40
CA LYS A 324 -11.08 -10.74 17.46
C LYS A 324 -9.67 -11.17 17.04
N SER A 325 -9.27 -12.37 17.46
CA SER A 325 -8.03 -13.01 17.04
C SER A 325 -8.33 -14.10 16.00
N VAL A 326 -7.60 -14.08 14.88
CA VAL A 326 -7.73 -15.08 13.80
C VAL A 326 -6.35 -15.49 13.28
N SER A 327 -6.26 -16.63 12.62
CA SER A 327 -5.04 -16.97 11.89
C SER A 327 -4.79 -15.96 10.76
N ARG A 328 -3.51 -15.77 10.40
CA ARG A 328 -3.18 -14.94 9.24
C ARG A 328 -3.88 -15.43 7.97
N GLU A 329 -3.95 -16.74 7.75
CA GLU A 329 -4.62 -17.30 6.58
C GLU A 329 -6.09 -16.87 6.49
N GLU A 330 -6.85 -17.00 7.57
CA GLU A 330 -8.25 -16.59 7.64
C GLU A 330 -8.41 -15.09 7.37
N TYR A 331 -7.54 -14.26 7.97
CA TYR A 331 -7.55 -12.81 7.76
C TYR A 331 -7.37 -12.45 6.28
N TYR A 332 -6.36 -13.02 5.62
CA TYR A 332 -6.11 -12.74 4.20
C TYR A 332 -7.15 -13.36 3.28
N LYS A 333 -7.68 -14.56 3.61
CA LYS A 333 -8.79 -15.16 2.87
C LYS A 333 -10.01 -14.23 2.90
N PHE A 334 -10.33 -13.66 4.06
CA PHE A 334 -11.39 -12.65 4.17
C PHE A 334 -11.06 -11.39 3.36
N ALA A 335 -9.86 -10.82 3.55
CA ALA A 335 -9.42 -9.60 2.86
C ALA A 335 -9.48 -9.72 1.33
N PHE A 336 -9.05 -10.85 0.76
CA PHE A 336 -9.06 -11.08 -0.69
C PHE A 336 -10.43 -11.48 -1.25
N SER A 337 -11.34 -12.01 -0.43
CA SER A 337 -12.72 -12.34 -0.83
C SER A 337 -13.63 -11.12 -1.00
N ARG A 338 -13.16 -9.93 -0.62
CA ARG A 338 -13.94 -8.70 -0.61
C ARG A 338 -13.35 -7.68 -1.57
N LYS A 339 -14.23 -6.85 -2.13
CA LYS A 339 -13.80 -5.64 -2.85
C LYS A 339 -13.15 -4.68 -1.84
N LEU A 340 -12.11 -3.98 -2.28
CA LEU A 340 -11.58 -2.83 -1.53
C LEU A 340 -12.68 -1.79 -1.43
N ASP A 341 -13.18 -1.60 -0.21
CA ASP A 341 -14.28 -0.68 0.10
C ASP A 341 -14.06 -0.13 1.51
N GLY A 342 -13.35 0.99 1.57
CA GLY A 342 -13.02 1.70 2.79
C GLY A 342 -12.38 0.82 3.86
N LYS A 343 -12.97 0.82 5.06
CA LYS A 343 -12.49 0.09 6.25
C LYS A 343 -13.25 -1.22 6.52
N ASN A 344 -13.76 -1.91 5.49
CA ASN A 344 -14.60 -3.09 5.71
C ASN A 344 -13.88 -4.26 6.40
N ILE A 345 -12.58 -4.46 6.13
CA ILE A 345 -11.79 -5.54 6.73
C ILE A 345 -11.69 -5.35 8.24
N ILE A 346 -11.28 -4.16 8.68
CA ILE A 346 -11.15 -3.89 10.10
C ILE A 346 -12.50 -3.92 10.84
N ARG A 347 -13.60 -3.49 10.20
CA ARG A 347 -14.95 -3.57 10.79
C ARG A 347 -15.33 -5.02 11.07
N HIS A 348 -15.03 -5.94 10.16
CA HIS A 348 -15.28 -7.36 10.36
C HIS A 348 -14.43 -7.97 11.50
N MET A 349 -13.27 -7.38 11.79
CA MET A 349 -12.41 -7.80 12.88
C MET A 349 -12.85 -7.28 14.25
N LYS A 350 -13.73 -6.29 14.32
CA LYS A 350 -14.24 -5.80 15.62
C LYS A 350 -15.11 -6.85 16.30
N LEU A 351 -15.02 -6.92 17.61
CA LEU A 351 -15.98 -7.66 18.43
C LEU A 351 -17.31 -6.90 18.42
N GLU A 352 -18.42 -7.63 18.26
CA GLU A 352 -19.75 -7.09 18.48
C GLU A 352 -19.92 -6.92 20.00
N ASN A 353 -20.23 -5.69 20.43
CA ASN A 353 -20.56 -5.40 21.82
C ASN A 353 -22.04 -5.64 22.11
#